data_AF-V2ZFC2-F1
#
_entry.id   AF-V2ZFC2-F1
#
_cell.length_a   1.000
_cell.length_b   1.000
_cell.length_c   1.000
_cell.angle_alpha   90.00
_cell.angle_beta   90.00
_cell.angle_gamma   90.00
#
_symmetry.space_group_name_H-M   'P 1'
#
loop_
_entity.id
_entity.type
_entity.pdbx_description
1 polymer ?
#
loop_
_entity_poly.entity_id
_entity_poly.type
_entity_poly.pdbx_seq_one_letter_code
_entity_poly.pdbx_strand_id
1 'polypeptide(L)'
;MDEYTLTLLKDKVAEEMASLNPGTTPDMIFRTGKANGEFHYCADNHRPPLIDISPLAQMTDLTSVRLYNCMVSDLSPLEKLYRLENIDISSMQNYLMNECRNGVILPCDFTRLQKLRSLLLVAAHCSVPKLSGLPNLARIYLNRINSLEGLENQQSVKEIHIEENLDLSDLSPLASCPALERLEAYRTKIHDLTPLANHPNLKSINVNHTAVTDVSPLSTIPTLELVWLYGTAVMDVSCLATLPRLNSLNLYKTQVTDLSAFQDRENIINIERKKISIKKEGKTSEEIKISIAKIREKLDRLGIIPRPALRRSDITAFQERTGIKLPKEYVAFLTKIGDGFEVQLKSFHYIFPPLQKVPFDPERIKKRFTHREIWLWDDDENATEQKILSATKNGQLELVDCGCGESYRLIVCGGAKGEVWSMAENGIIPYNDGTDFLDWMNDFLDGKVIKS
;
A
#
# COMPACT_ATOMS: atom_id res chain seq x y z
N MET A 1 22.58 -13.55 2.57
CA MET A 1 22.02 -14.82 3.04
C MET A 1 22.59 -15.04 4.42
N ASP A 2 21.80 -14.78 5.45
CA ASP A 2 22.23 -15.07 6.82
C ASP A 2 22.22 -16.59 7.02
N GLU A 3 23.31 -17.15 7.55
CA GLU A 3 23.45 -18.58 7.83
C GLU A 3 22.39 -19.02 8.86
N TYR A 4 21.43 -19.84 8.43
CA TYR A 4 20.50 -20.52 9.31
C TYR A 4 21.16 -21.80 9.82
N THR A 5 21.28 -21.96 11.13
CA THR A 5 21.69 -23.25 11.70
C THR A 5 20.50 -24.21 11.65
N LEU A 6 20.59 -25.25 10.82
CA LEU A 6 19.60 -26.33 10.80
C LEU A 6 19.90 -27.26 11.97
N THR A 7 18.96 -27.37 12.91
CA THR A 7 19.01 -28.39 13.97
C THR A 7 17.94 -29.42 13.67
N LEU A 8 18.30 -30.71 13.62
CA LEU A 8 17.32 -31.79 13.53
C LEU A 8 16.30 -31.64 14.67
N LEU A 9 15.01 -31.78 14.34
CA LEU A 9 14.01 -31.97 15.38
C LEU A 9 14.39 -33.18 16.22
N LYS A 10 14.04 -33.19 17.51
CA LYS A 10 14.20 -34.38 18.37
C LYS A 10 13.74 -35.61 17.60
N ASP A 11 14.61 -36.62 17.48
CA ASP A 11 14.45 -37.73 16.53
C ASP A 11 13.02 -38.30 16.50
N LYS A 12 12.42 -38.54 17.68
CA LYS A 12 11.05 -39.07 17.79
C LYS A 12 9.96 -38.17 17.17
N VAL A 13 10.05 -36.85 17.31
CA VAL A 13 9.04 -35.93 16.76
C VAL A 13 9.17 -35.83 15.24
N ALA A 14 10.41 -35.83 14.73
CA ALA A 14 10.66 -35.84 13.29
C ALA A 14 10.20 -37.15 12.65
N GLU A 15 10.44 -38.30 13.30
CA GLU A 15 9.95 -39.61 12.86
C GLU A 15 8.41 -39.68 12.81
N GLU A 16 7.75 -39.24 13.89
CA GLU A 16 6.28 -39.23 13.95
C GLU A 16 5.69 -38.31 12.87
N MET A 17 6.25 -37.10 12.73
CA MET A 17 5.83 -36.15 11.70
C MET A 17 6.04 -36.70 10.28
N ALA A 18 7.16 -37.36 10.00
CA ALA A 18 7.40 -38.01 8.71
C ALA A 18 6.38 -39.13 8.44
N SER A 19 6.02 -39.91 9.48
CA SER A 19 5.04 -41.01 9.33
C SER A 19 3.62 -40.54 8.99
N LEU A 20 3.27 -39.31 9.41
CA LEU A 20 1.95 -38.71 9.18
C LEU A 20 1.86 -37.90 7.88
N ASN A 21 2.99 -37.60 7.24
CA ASN A 21 3.08 -36.72 6.07
C ASN A 21 3.70 -37.46 4.88
N PRO A 22 2.89 -37.98 3.93
CA PRO A 22 3.39 -38.79 2.81
C PRO A 22 4.52 -38.11 2.01
N GLY A 23 5.58 -38.89 1.74
CA GLY A 23 6.76 -38.42 1.01
C GLY A 23 7.75 -37.60 1.84
N THR A 24 7.44 -37.32 3.12
CA THR A 24 8.34 -36.63 4.04
C THR A 24 9.24 -37.64 4.75
N THR A 25 10.54 -37.35 4.85
CA THR A 25 11.47 -38.12 5.68
C THR A 25 11.88 -37.32 6.92
N PRO A 26 12.34 -37.95 8.01
CA PRO A 26 12.71 -37.23 9.24
C PRO A 26 13.80 -36.17 9.02
N ASP A 27 14.72 -36.42 8.10
CA ASP A 27 15.77 -35.50 7.65
C ASP A 27 15.27 -34.39 6.73
N MET A 28 13.96 -34.23 6.51
CA MET A 28 13.37 -33.04 5.89
C MET A 28 12.80 -32.07 6.94
N ILE A 29 12.72 -32.50 8.21
CA ILE A 29 12.03 -31.80 9.29
C ILE A 29 13.06 -31.23 10.27
N PHE A 30 13.33 -29.93 10.15
CA PHE A 30 14.32 -29.24 10.96
C PHE A 30 13.74 -28.04 11.70
N ARG A 31 14.36 -27.69 12.82
CA ARG A 31 14.28 -26.33 13.37
C ARG A 31 15.20 -25.46 12.53
N THR A 32 14.69 -24.32 12.08
CA THR A 32 15.53 -23.28 11.49
C THR A 32 15.41 -22.04 12.36
N GLY A 33 16.51 -21.54 12.87
CA GLY A 33 16.49 -20.30 13.65
C GLY A 33 17.85 -19.97 14.22
N LYS A 34 18.12 -18.67 14.37
CA LYS A 34 19.28 -18.15 15.12
C LYS A 34 19.11 -18.34 16.65
N ALA A 35 17.91 -18.71 17.10
CA ALA A 35 17.52 -18.84 18.51
C ALA A 35 16.77 -20.17 18.76
N ASN A 36 16.92 -20.72 19.96
CA ASN A 36 16.16 -21.88 20.42
C ASN A 36 14.65 -21.55 20.43
N GLY A 37 13.81 -22.40 19.83
CA GLY A 37 12.33 -22.29 19.90
C GLY A 37 11.61 -21.92 18.60
N GLU A 38 12.29 -21.83 17.46
CA GLU A 38 11.61 -21.63 16.17
C GLU A 38 11.42 -22.96 15.41
N PHE A 39 10.19 -23.21 14.94
CA PHE A 39 9.89 -24.23 13.94
C PHE A 39 9.59 -23.54 12.61
N HIS A 40 10.29 -23.94 11.56
CA HIS A 40 10.09 -23.37 10.23
C HIS A 40 10.17 -24.48 9.19
N TYR A 41 9.11 -24.57 8.39
CA TYR A 41 9.00 -25.51 7.30
C TYR A 41 8.52 -24.76 6.07
N CYS A 42 9.21 -24.93 4.94
CA CYS A 42 8.80 -24.41 3.65
C CYS A 42 8.74 -25.56 2.67
N ALA A 43 7.54 -25.86 2.16
CA ALA A 43 7.39 -26.88 1.14
C ALA A 43 7.78 -26.34 -0.24
N ASP A 44 8.44 -27.20 -1.01
CA ASP A 44 8.93 -26.92 -2.36
C ASP A 44 9.00 -28.23 -3.18
N ASN A 45 9.66 -28.20 -4.34
CA ASN A 45 9.77 -29.36 -5.22
C ASN A 45 10.54 -30.56 -4.62
N HIS A 46 11.32 -30.35 -3.56
CA HIS A 46 12.13 -31.37 -2.89
C HIS A 46 11.62 -31.69 -1.48
N ARG A 47 10.79 -30.81 -0.91
CA ARG A 47 10.19 -30.97 0.41
C ARG A 47 8.66 -30.93 0.29
N PRO A 48 7.95 -32.07 0.46
CA PRO A 48 6.51 -32.13 0.30
C PRO A 48 5.76 -31.28 1.34
N PRO A 49 4.53 -30.85 1.06
CA PRO A 49 3.72 -30.07 2.00
C PRO A 49 3.36 -30.90 3.24
N LEU A 50 3.51 -30.29 4.43
CA LEU A 50 2.94 -30.88 5.65
C LEU A 50 1.42 -30.73 5.62
N ILE A 51 0.73 -31.77 6.09
CA ILE A 51 -0.72 -31.88 6.24
C ILE A 51 -1.05 -32.00 7.73
N ASP A 52 -0.39 -32.92 8.43
CA ASP A 52 -0.61 -33.20 9.86
C ASP A 52 0.58 -32.66 10.68
N ILE A 53 0.29 -31.71 11.58
CA ILE A 53 1.27 -31.10 12.47
C ILE A 53 1.10 -31.50 13.94
N SER A 54 0.31 -32.54 14.22
CA SER A 54 0.06 -33.02 15.58
C SER A 54 1.31 -33.27 16.43
N PRO A 55 2.46 -33.74 15.88
CA PRO A 55 3.67 -33.92 16.68
C PRO A 55 4.25 -32.61 17.24
N LEU A 56 3.93 -31.44 16.65
CA LEU A 56 4.36 -30.14 17.19
C LEU A 56 3.85 -29.90 18.60
N ALA A 57 2.73 -30.51 19.00
CA ALA A 57 2.17 -30.39 20.34
C ALA A 57 3.15 -30.85 21.45
N GLN A 58 4.15 -31.66 21.11
CA GLN A 58 5.20 -32.14 22.03
C GLN A 58 6.32 -31.11 22.23
N MET A 59 6.36 -30.04 21.43
CA MET A 59 7.44 -29.05 21.39
C MET A 59 7.07 -27.78 22.15
N THR A 60 6.83 -27.91 23.46
CA THR A 60 6.35 -26.83 24.34
C THR A 60 7.33 -25.67 24.54
N ASP A 61 8.57 -25.81 24.03
CA ASP A 61 9.59 -24.75 24.01
C ASP A 61 9.44 -23.81 22.81
N LEU A 62 8.54 -24.09 21.86
CA LEU A 62 8.36 -23.27 20.67
C LEU A 62 7.81 -21.88 21.01
N THR A 63 8.46 -20.87 20.43
CA THR A 63 8.08 -19.45 20.45
C THR A 63 7.61 -18.96 19.09
N SER A 64 7.96 -19.67 18.01
CA SER A 64 7.52 -19.35 16.66
C SER A 64 7.27 -20.61 15.84
N VAL A 65 6.17 -20.61 15.09
CA VAL A 65 5.85 -21.64 14.08
C VAL A 65 5.64 -20.94 12.74
N ARG A 66 6.43 -21.30 11.73
CA ARG A 66 6.31 -20.80 10.35
C ARG A 66 6.14 -21.98 9.39
N LEU A 67 5.01 -22.06 8.71
CA LEU A 67 4.68 -23.12 7.75
C LEU A 67 4.35 -22.48 6.41
N TYR A 68 5.26 -22.61 5.45
CA TYR A 68 5.08 -22.09 4.10
C TYR A 68 4.70 -23.19 3.13
N ASN A 69 3.72 -22.92 2.25
CA ASN A 69 3.24 -23.84 1.22
C ASN A 69 2.77 -25.20 1.77
N CYS A 70 2.32 -25.25 3.01
CA CYS A 70 1.79 -26.47 3.63
C CYS A 70 0.27 -26.56 3.45
N MET A 71 -0.30 -27.76 3.60
CA MET A 71 -1.73 -28.05 3.48
C MET A 71 -2.35 -28.37 4.85
N VAL A 72 -2.03 -27.55 5.86
CA VAL A 72 -2.52 -27.74 7.23
C VAL A 72 -3.91 -27.17 7.40
N SER A 73 -4.85 -28.01 7.85
CA SER A 73 -6.23 -27.60 8.19
C SER A 73 -6.51 -27.64 9.70
N ASP A 74 -5.81 -28.48 10.45
CA ASP A 74 -5.95 -28.60 11.91
C ASP A 74 -4.85 -27.81 12.63
N LEU A 75 -5.24 -26.72 13.29
CA LEU A 75 -4.35 -25.89 14.10
C LEU A 75 -4.42 -26.21 15.60
N SER A 76 -5.30 -27.13 16.03
CA SER A 76 -5.45 -27.52 17.43
C SER A 76 -4.16 -28.04 18.09
N PRO A 77 -3.16 -28.63 17.37
CA PRO A 77 -1.88 -28.98 17.97
C PRO A 77 -1.12 -27.79 18.59
N LEU A 78 -1.36 -26.57 18.08
CA LEU A 78 -0.68 -25.35 18.53
C LEU A 78 -1.25 -24.80 19.85
N GLU A 79 -2.47 -25.19 20.25
CA GLU A 79 -3.16 -24.67 21.45
C GLU A 79 -2.39 -24.94 22.76
N LYS A 80 -1.54 -25.96 22.76
CA LYS A 80 -0.75 -26.39 23.93
C LYS A 80 0.60 -25.68 24.04
N LEU A 81 0.96 -24.86 23.05
CA LEU A 81 2.27 -24.24 22.93
C LEU A 81 2.25 -22.82 23.51
N TYR A 82 2.08 -22.72 24.84
CA TYR A 82 1.83 -21.46 25.56
C TYR A 82 2.94 -20.40 25.45
N ARG A 83 4.10 -20.75 24.89
CA ARG A 83 5.22 -19.84 24.63
C ARG A 83 5.18 -19.20 23.24
N LEU A 84 4.24 -19.60 22.37
CA LEU A 84 4.13 -19.05 21.02
C LEU A 84 3.89 -17.55 21.08
N GLU A 85 4.78 -16.83 20.39
CA GLU A 85 4.70 -15.40 20.13
C GLU A 85 4.27 -15.14 18.69
N ASN A 86 4.63 -16.01 17.74
CA ASN A 86 4.33 -15.83 16.33
C ASN A 86 3.86 -17.14 15.68
N ILE A 87 2.75 -17.07 14.97
CA ILE A 87 2.26 -18.14 14.10
C ILE A 87 2.15 -17.55 12.70
N ASP A 88 2.82 -18.18 11.74
CA ASP A 88 2.75 -17.85 10.32
C ASP A 88 2.49 -19.12 9.53
N ILE A 89 1.31 -19.21 8.92
CA ILE A 89 0.93 -20.29 8.05
C ILE A 89 0.48 -19.63 6.75
N SER A 90 1.38 -19.65 5.77
CA SER A 90 1.24 -18.87 4.54
C SER A 90 1.50 -19.72 3.31
N SER A 91 0.67 -19.60 2.28
CA SER A 91 0.98 -20.19 0.97
C SER A 91 1.41 -19.11 -0.02
N MET A 92 2.55 -19.33 -0.68
CA MET A 92 3.08 -18.49 -1.77
C MET A 92 2.51 -18.88 -3.15
N GLN A 93 1.73 -19.97 -3.24
CA GLN A 93 1.09 -20.35 -4.50
C GLN A 93 -0.08 -19.41 -4.81
N ASN A 94 0.27 -18.32 -5.50
CA ASN A 94 -0.65 -17.40 -6.13
C ASN A 94 -1.49 -18.10 -7.23
N TYR A 95 -2.81 -17.91 -7.14
CA TYR A 95 -3.75 -17.75 -8.25
C TYR A 95 -4.20 -18.93 -9.15
N LEU A 96 -3.74 -20.18 -9.01
CA LEU A 96 -4.18 -21.23 -9.96
C LEU A 96 -4.73 -22.55 -9.38
N MET A 97 -4.81 -22.71 -8.06
CA MET A 97 -5.44 -23.89 -7.47
C MET A 97 -6.84 -23.55 -6.97
N ASN A 98 -7.80 -23.47 -7.90
CA ASN A 98 -9.25 -23.54 -7.64
C ASN A 98 -9.70 -24.94 -7.15
N GLU A 99 -8.79 -25.77 -6.65
CA GLU A 99 -9.06 -27.18 -6.31
C GLU A 99 -8.53 -27.62 -4.94
N CYS A 100 -8.53 -26.74 -3.93
CA CYS A 100 -8.56 -27.25 -2.55
C CYS A 100 -10.02 -27.51 -2.12
N ARG A 101 -10.46 -28.67 -2.60
CA ARG A 101 -11.71 -29.38 -2.34
C ARG A 101 -12.01 -29.47 -0.85
N ASN A 102 -13.23 -29.08 -0.45
CA ASN A 102 -14.08 -29.74 0.56
C ASN A 102 -13.40 -30.34 1.81
N GLY A 103 -12.33 -29.74 2.32
CA GLY A 103 -11.69 -30.15 3.57
C GLY A 103 -12.54 -29.72 4.75
N VAL A 104 -12.64 -30.57 5.78
CA VAL A 104 -13.29 -30.19 7.03
C VAL A 104 -12.45 -29.09 7.68
N ILE A 105 -13.01 -27.89 7.75
CA ILE A 105 -12.41 -26.78 8.48
C ILE A 105 -12.62 -27.05 9.98
N LEU A 106 -11.53 -27.12 10.75
CA LEU A 106 -11.57 -27.45 12.17
C LEU A 106 -11.43 -26.18 13.03
N PRO A 107 -12.35 -25.93 13.98
CA PRO A 107 -12.20 -24.84 14.93
C PRO A 107 -11.06 -25.15 15.90
N CYS A 108 -10.39 -24.09 16.37
CA CYS A 108 -9.35 -24.20 17.40
C CYS A 108 -9.42 -23.01 18.37
N ASP A 109 -8.91 -23.22 19.58
CA ASP A 109 -8.97 -22.26 20.69
C ASP A 109 -7.57 -21.79 21.11
N PHE A 110 -7.22 -20.58 20.68
CA PHE A 110 -5.93 -19.96 20.97
C PHE A 110 -5.96 -19.06 22.20
N THR A 111 -7.07 -19.01 22.97
CA THR A 111 -7.21 -18.14 24.16
C THR A 111 -6.13 -18.38 25.22
N ARG A 112 -5.46 -19.55 25.22
CA ARG A 112 -4.36 -19.87 26.14
C ARG A 112 -2.98 -19.38 25.67
N LEU A 113 -2.85 -18.90 24.44
CA LEU A 113 -1.58 -18.44 23.86
C LEU A 113 -1.27 -17.00 24.28
N GLN A 114 -1.15 -16.77 25.59
CA GLN A 114 -1.03 -15.43 26.21
C GLN A 114 0.21 -14.62 25.79
N LYS A 115 1.17 -15.26 25.12
CA LYS A 115 2.37 -14.65 24.56
C LYS A 115 2.23 -14.29 23.08
N LEU A 116 1.15 -14.70 22.41
CA LEU A 116 0.95 -14.49 20.99
C LEU A 116 0.89 -13.00 20.67
N ARG A 117 1.70 -12.58 19.70
CA ARG A 117 1.85 -11.19 19.23
C ARG A 117 1.38 -11.01 17.81
N SER A 118 1.57 -12.04 16.98
CA SER A 118 1.28 -12.00 15.55
C SER A 118 0.68 -13.33 15.11
N LEU A 119 -0.40 -13.25 14.35
CA LEU A 119 -1.06 -14.39 13.71
C LEU A 119 -1.22 -14.10 12.22
N LEU A 120 -0.51 -14.86 11.39
CA LEU A 120 -0.61 -14.80 9.93
C LEU A 120 -1.17 -16.14 9.45
N LEU A 121 -2.40 -16.13 8.96
CA LEU A 121 -3.07 -17.28 8.34
C LEU A 121 -3.45 -16.88 6.92
N VAL A 122 -2.48 -16.96 6.01
CA VAL A 122 -2.63 -16.53 4.62
C VAL A 122 -2.76 -17.75 3.73
N ALA A 123 -3.92 -17.89 3.08
CA ALA A 123 -4.24 -19.10 2.32
C ALA A 123 -4.22 -20.39 3.16
N ALA A 124 -4.35 -20.27 4.48
CA ALA A 124 -4.56 -21.38 5.40
C ALA A 124 -5.99 -21.94 5.23
N HIS A 125 -6.13 -23.26 5.37
CA HIS A 125 -7.41 -23.95 5.22
C HIS A 125 -8.07 -24.18 6.59
N CYS A 126 -8.25 -23.12 7.38
CA CYS A 126 -8.72 -23.19 8.76
C CYS A 126 -9.78 -22.13 9.08
N SER A 127 -10.58 -22.38 10.12
CA SER A 127 -11.45 -21.37 10.73
C SER A 127 -10.58 -20.35 11.43
N VAL A 128 -11.10 -19.13 11.59
CA VAL A 128 -10.50 -18.16 12.50
C VAL A 128 -10.43 -18.81 13.89
N PRO A 129 -9.23 -18.93 14.50
CA PRO A 129 -9.13 -19.44 15.87
C PRO A 129 -9.88 -18.53 16.82
N LYS A 130 -10.33 -19.07 17.95
CA LYS A 130 -10.81 -18.22 19.05
C LYS A 130 -9.62 -17.46 19.65
N LEU A 131 -9.62 -16.14 19.53
CA LEU A 131 -8.52 -15.26 19.93
C LEU A 131 -8.88 -14.32 21.08
N SER A 132 -10.06 -14.43 21.67
CA SER A 132 -10.50 -13.52 22.73
C SER A 132 -9.57 -13.54 23.96
N GLY A 133 -9.33 -12.36 24.54
CA GLY A 133 -8.53 -12.23 25.76
C GLY A 133 -7.01 -12.44 25.62
N LEU A 134 -6.46 -12.43 24.40
CA LEU A 134 -5.01 -12.42 24.22
C LEU A 134 -4.45 -11.00 24.45
N PRO A 135 -3.54 -10.77 25.42
CA PRO A 135 -3.16 -9.42 25.84
C PRO A 135 -2.07 -8.77 24.99
N ASN A 136 -1.38 -9.56 24.15
CA ASN A 136 -0.22 -9.10 23.38
C ASN A 136 -0.43 -9.17 21.86
N LEU A 137 -1.58 -9.67 21.40
CA LEU A 137 -1.85 -9.93 20.00
C LEU A 137 -2.08 -8.60 19.28
N ALA A 138 -1.07 -8.12 18.57
CA ALA A 138 -1.11 -6.80 17.96
C ALA A 138 -1.56 -6.83 16.50
N ARG A 139 -1.22 -7.89 15.76
CA ARG A 139 -1.40 -7.98 14.30
C ARG A 139 -2.00 -9.31 13.89
N ILE A 140 -3.00 -9.24 13.04
CA ILE A 140 -3.72 -10.40 12.47
C ILE A 140 -3.79 -10.24 10.96
N TYR A 141 -3.40 -11.28 10.23
CA TYR A 141 -3.58 -11.40 8.78
C TYR A 141 -4.37 -12.67 8.50
N LEU A 142 -5.54 -12.55 7.86
CA LEU A 142 -6.43 -13.66 7.55
C LEU A 142 -6.87 -13.57 6.09
N ASN A 143 -6.62 -14.63 5.33
CA ASN A 143 -7.10 -14.76 3.95
C ASN A 143 -7.82 -16.09 3.76
N ARG A 144 -8.72 -16.15 2.77
CA ARG A 144 -9.62 -17.30 2.48
C ARG A 144 -10.56 -17.67 3.64
N ILE A 145 -10.96 -16.68 4.44
CA ILE A 145 -11.98 -16.81 5.47
C ILE A 145 -13.30 -16.20 4.99
N ASN A 146 -14.41 -16.65 5.58
CA ASN A 146 -15.75 -16.10 5.32
C ASN A 146 -16.42 -15.52 6.59
N SER A 147 -15.78 -15.65 7.75
CA SER A 147 -16.26 -15.16 9.04
C SER A 147 -15.10 -14.70 9.91
N LEU A 148 -15.36 -13.71 10.77
CA LEU A 148 -14.44 -13.21 11.80
C LEU A 148 -14.82 -13.68 13.21
N GLU A 149 -15.74 -14.64 13.32
CA GLU A 149 -16.11 -15.26 14.59
C GLU A 149 -14.86 -15.76 15.32
N GLY A 150 -14.76 -15.45 16.61
CA GLY A 150 -13.58 -15.73 17.43
C GLY A 150 -12.66 -14.52 17.65
N LEU A 151 -12.85 -13.41 16.92
CA LEU A 151 -12.14 -12.15 17.15
C LEU A 151 -12.78 -11.25 18.21
N GLU A 152 -13.93 -11.63 18.76
CA GLU A 152 -14.68 -10.79 19.70
C GLU A 152 -13.86 -10.46 20.96
N ASN A 153 -14.07 -9.26 21.49
CA ASN A 153 -13.48 -8.75 22.73
C ASN A 153 -11.95 -8.75 22.74
N GLN A 154 -11.31 -8.70 21.57
CA GLN A 154 -9.87 -8.65 21.49
C GLN A 154 -9.35 -7.24 21.83
N GLN A 155 -8.78 -7.11 23.03
CA GLN A 155 -8.38 -5.83 23.62
C GLN A 155 -7.04 -5.28 23.11
N SER A 156 -6.22 -6.10 22.44
CA SER A 156 -4.84 -5.75 22.11
C SER A 156 -4.56 -5.60 20.61
N VAL A 157 -5.46 -6.06 19.73
CA VAL A 157 -5.25 -6.02 18.27
C VAL A 157 -5.33 -4.59 17.76
N LYS A 158 -4.28 -4.22 17.04
CA LYS A 158 -4.11 -2.89 16.44
C LYS A 158 -4.28 -2.92 14.93
N GLU A 159 -3.88 -4.00 14.28
CA GLU A 159 -3.92 -4.11 12.82
C GLU A 159 -4.59 -5.42 12.43
N ILE A 160 -5.63 -5.31 11.59
CA ILE A 160 -6.33 -6.44 11.00
C ILE A 160 -6.26 -6.31 9.48
N HIS A 161 -5.76 -7.37 8.85
CA HIS A 161 -5.64 -7.54 7.42
C HIS A 161 -6.53 -8.71 7.00
N ILE A 162 -7.62 -8.39 6.30
CA ILE A 162 -8.67 -9.31 5.85
C ILE A 162 -9.02 -9.05 4.37
N GLU A 163 -8.10 -8.48 3.63
CA GLU A 163 -8.21 -8.29 2.19
C GLU A 163 -8.48 -9.60 1.43
N GLU A 164 -9.06 -9.50 0.24
CA GLU A 164 -9.27 -10.60 -0.71
C GLU A 164 -10.09 -11.80 -0.18
N ASN A 165 -10.78 -11.63 0.95
CA ASN A 165 -11.80 -12.56 1.42
C ASN A 165 -13.12 -12.32 0.67
N LEU A 166 -13.23 -12.89 -0.53
CA LEU A 166 -14.32 -12.63 -1.50
C LEU A 166 -15.73 -12.95 -0.98
N ASP A 167 -15.86 -13.75 0.09
CA ASP A 167 -17.15 -14.11 0.69
C ASP A 167 -17.40 -13.46 2.07
N LEU A 168 -16.41 -12.74 2.62
CA LEU A 168 -16.55 -12.09 3.92
C LEU A 168 -17.40 -10.81 3.79
N SER A 169 -18.45 -10.71 4.60
CA SER A 169 -19.38 -9.58 4.58
C SER A 169 -19.68 -8.98 5.96
N ASP A 170 -19.46 -9.73 7.03
CA ASP A 170 -19.80 -9.33 8.40
C ASP A 170 -18.57 -8.86 9.19
N LEU A 171 -18.66 -7.64 9.73
CA LEU A 171 -17.65 -7.03 10.60
C LEU A 171 -18.07 -7.01 12.07
N SER A 172 -19.23 -7.56 12.43
CA SER A 172 -19.77 -7.52 13.81
C SER A 172 -18.76 -7.95 14.89
N PRO A 173 -17.91 -8.97 14.69
CA PRO A 173 -16.90 -9.35 15.68
C PRO A 173 -15.91 -8.23 16.02
N LEU A 174 -15.67 -7.29 15.10
CA LEU A 174 -14.75 -6.17 15.30
C LEU A 174 -15.31 -5.08 16.20
N ALA A 175 -16.63 -5.02 16.44
CA ALA A 175 -17.27 -3.99 17.27
C ALA A 175 -16.73 -3.91 18.71
N SER A 176 -16.07 -4.98 19.16
CA SER A 176 -15.52 -5.12 20.51
C SER A 176 -13.98 -5.15 20.55
N CYS A 177 -13.32 -4.60 19.52
CA CYS A 177 -11.86 -4.49 19.39
C CYS A 177 -11.37 -3.04 19.57
N PRO A 178 -11.38 -2.48 20.80
CA PRO A 178 -11.18 -1.04 21.02
C PRO A 178 -9.77 -0.54 20.68
N ALA A 179 -8.78 -1.43 20.61
CA ALA A 179 -7.40 -1.08 20.26
C ALA A 179 -7.13 -1.00 18.75
N LEU A 180 -8.13 -1.32 17.90
CA LEU A 180 -7.95 -1.35 16.44
C LEU A 180 -7.55 0.04 15.93
N GLU A 181 -6.38 0.12 15.29
CA GLU A 181 -5.81 1.33 14.69
C GLU A 181 -5.89 1.29 13.16
N ARG A 182 -5.80 0.09 12.54
CA ARG A 182 -5.81 -0.11 11.08
C ARG A 182 -6.66 -1.32 10.69
N LEU A 183 -7.52 -1.12 9.68
CA LEU A 183 -8.28 -2.18 9.03
C LEU A 183 -8.05 -2.16 7.51
N GLU A 184 -7.46 -3.23 6.97
CA GLU A 184 -7.36 -3.48 5.53
C GLU A 184 -8.39 -4.55 5.17
N ALA A 185 -9.42 -4.20 4.39
CA ALA A 185 -10.56 -5.08 4.08
C ALA A 185 -11.03 -4.95 2.63
N TYR A 186 -10.10 -4.64 1.72
CA TYR A 186 -10.39 -4.46 0.30
C TYR A 186 -10.70 -5.79 -0.41
N ARG A 187 -11.48 -5.74 -1.50
CA ARG A 187 -11.93 -6.92 -2.27
C ARG A 187 -12.66 -7.94 -1.38
N THR A 188 -13.67 -7.49 -0.64
CA THR A 188 -14.57 -8.30 0.19
C THR A 188 -16.03 -7.98 -0.14
N LYS A 189 -16.99 -8.71 0.44
CA LYS A 189 -18.45 -8.44 0.32
C LYS A 189 -19.00 -7.58 1.46
N ILE A 190 -18.12 -6.87 2.18
CA ILE A 190 -18.53 -5.94 3.24
C ILE A 190 -19.42 -4.86 2.65
N HIS A 191 -20.52 -4.58 3.33
CA HIS A 191 -21.50 -3.55 2.94
C HIS A 191 -21.93 -2.68 4.13
N ASP A 192 -21.86 -3.21 5.34
CA ASP A 192 -22.19 -2.51 6.58
C ASP A 192 -20.93 -2.15 7.38
N LEU A 193 -20.77 -0.86 7.68
CA LEU A 193 -19.69 -0.33 8.52
C LEU A 193 -20.15 0.01 9.94
N THR A 194 -21.41 -0.24 10.30
CA THR A 194 -21.96 0.00 11.65
C THR A 194 -21.12 -0.61 12.76
N PRO A 195 -20.56 -1.83 12.62
CA PRO A 195 -19.66 -2.40 13.63
C PRO A 195 -18.46 -1.53 13.95
N LEU A 196 -18.04 -0.66 13.03
CA LEU A 196 -16.88 0.22 13.21
C LEU A 196 -17.20 1.53 13.94
N ALA A 197 -18.48 1.85 14.16
CA ALA A 197 -18.87 3.08 14.85
C ALA A 197 -18.21 3.19 16.24
N ASN A 198 -17.83 4.42 16.61
CA ASN A 198 -17.23 4.78 17.90
C ASN A 198 -15.91 4.07 18.24
N HIS A 199 -15.20 3.48 17.27
CA HIS A 199 -13.87 2.90 17.53
C HIS A 199 -12.90 4.00 18.02
N PRO A 200 -12.36 3.92 19.23
CA PRO A 200 -11.68 5.07 19.84
C PRO A 200 -10.28 5.34 19.28
N ASN A 201 -9.69 4.36 18.59
CA ASN A 201 -8.30 4.41 18.12
C ASN A 201 -8.14 4.19 16.61
N LEU A 202 -9.22 3.97 15.86
CA LEU A 202 -9.12 3.64 14.44
C LEU A 202 -8.64 4.86 13.64
N LYS A 203 -7.53 4.72 12.92
CA LYS A 203 -6.86 5.78 12.16
C LYS A 203 -6.95 5.56 10.65
N SER A 204 -6.93 4.30 10.22
CA SER A 204 -6.86 3.95 8.81
C SER A 204 -7.87 2.85 8.49
N ILE A 205 -8.67 3.09 7.46
CA ILE A 205 -9.59 2.10 6.91
C ILE A 205 -9.47 2.04 5.38
N ASN A 206 -9.35 0.83 4.86
CA ASN A 206 -9.36 0.54 3.44
C ASN A 206 -10.45 -0.49 3.13
N VAL A 207 -11.50 -0.04 2.45
CA VAL A 207 -12.63 -0.86 2.00
C VAL A 207 -12.80 -0.75 0.48
N ASN A 208 -11.69 -0.61 -0.24
CA ASN A 208 -11.69 -0.57 -1.70
C ASN A 208 -12.34 -1.83 -2.29
N HIS A 209 -13.11 -1.69 -3.37
CA HIS A 209 -13.82 -2.78 -4.03
C HIS A 209 -14.68 -3.62 -3.07
N THR A 210 -15.45 -2.93 -2.23
CA THR A 210 -16.48 -3.55 -1.37
C THR A 210 -17.87 -3.09 -1.81
N ALA A 211 -18.90 -3.67 -1.20
CA ALA A 211 -20.29 -3.32 -1.44
C ALA A 211 -20.80 -2.19 -0.51
N VAL A 212 -19.88 -1.43 0.12
CA VAL A 212 -20.22 -0.30 0.99
C VAL A 212 -20.90 0.81 0.19
N THR A 213 -22.01 1.32 0.74
CA THR A 213 -22.79 2.44 0.21
C THR A 213 -22.93 3.58 1.22
N ASP A 214 -22.94 3.27 2.52
CA ASP A 214 -23.03 4.23 3.61
C ASP A 214 -21.74 4.25 4.44
N VAL A 215 -21.18 5.46 4.59
CA VAL A 215 -19.98 5.72 5.40
C VAL A 215 -20.29 6.53 6.65
N SER A 216 -21.57 6.81 6.94
CA SER A 216 -22.01 7.52 8.14
C SER A 216 -21.45 6.95 9.46
N PRO A 217 -21.26 5.61 9.63
CA PRO A 217 -20.65 5.08 10.85
C PRO A 217 -19.24 5.62 11.11
N LEU A 218 -18.46 5.89 10.05
CA LEU A 218 -17.08 6.39 10.17
C LEU A 218 -17.01 7.82 10.72
N SER A 219 -18.07 8.62 10.59
CA SER A 219 -18.12 10.00 11.11
C SER A 219 -18.02 10.08 12.65
N THR A 220 -18.26 8.97 13.34
CA THR A 220 -18.18 8.85 14.81
C THR A 220 -16.76 8.60 15.32
N ILE A 221 -15.77 8.49 14.43
CA ILE A 221 -14.40 8.08 14.75
C ILE A 221 -13.44 9.28 14.62
N PRO A 222 -13.21 10.07 15.69
CA PRO A 222 -12.45 11.33 15.59
C PRO A 222 -10.96 11.13 15.29
N THR A 223 -10.46 9.90 15.39
CA THR A 223 -9.07 9.53 15.13
C THR A 223 -8.78 9.19 13.67
N LEU A 224 -9.79 9.07 12.80
CA LEU A 224 -9.59 8.71 11.39
C LEU A 224 -8.74 9.76 10.66
N GLU A 225 -7.68 9.26 10.04
CA GLU A 225 -6.70 10.02 9.26
C GLU A 225 -6.80 9.66 7.77
N LEU A 226 -7.06 8.37 7.48
CA LEU A 226 -7.07 7.81 6.12
C LEU A 226 -8.32 6.95 5.89
N VAL A 227 -9.06 7.28 4.83
CA VAL A 227 -10.24 6.54 4.37
C VAL A 227 -10.11 6.26 2.88
N TRP A 228 -10.05 4.98 2.49
CA TRP A 228 -10.02 4.56 1.08
C TRP A 228 -11.30 3.83 0.69
N LEU A 229 -11.98 4.39 -0.32
CA LEU A 229 -13.30 3.96 -0.81
C LEU A 229 -13.28 3.64 -2.32
N TYR A 230 -12.09 3.37 -2.90
CA TYR A 230 -11.92 3.12 -4.34
C TYR A 230 -12.87 2.04 -4.82
N GLY A 231 -13.66 2.31 -5.86
CA GLY A 231 -14.54 1.30 -6.47
C GLY A 231 -15.69 0.82 -5.57
N THR A 232 -16.12 1.63 -4.60
CA THR A 232 -17.34 1.39 -3.81
C THR A 232 -18.55 2.11 -4.41
N ALA A 233 -19.76 1.81 -3.94
CA ALA A 233 -20.99 2.45 -4.41
C ALA A 233 -21.43 3.64 -3.53
N VAL A 234 -20.51 4.24 -2.77
CA VAL A 234 -20.76 5.40 -1.91
C VAL A 234 -21.16 6.62 -2.74
N MET A 235 -22.23 7.30 -2.30
CA MET A 235 -22.79 8.48 -2.97
C MET A 235 -22.59 9.78 -2.19
N ASP A 236 -22.52 9.71 -0.85
CA ASP A 236 -22.37 10.87 0.03
C ASP A 236 -21.26 10.61 1.06
N VAL A 237 -20.37 11.58 1.20
CA VAL A 237 -19.25 11.58 2.15
C VAL A 237 -19.22 12.86 2.99
N SER A 238 -20.27 13.68 2.92
CA SER A 238 -20.39 14.94 3.66
C SER A 238 -20.20 14.76 5.17
N CYS A 239 -20.64 13.63 5.71
CA CYS A 239 -20.46 13.25 7.12
C CYS A 239 -18.98 13.12 7.54
N LEU A 240 -18.06 12.87 6.60
CA LEU A 240 -16.62 12.75 6.89
C LEU A 240 -15.90 14.10 6.93
N ALA A 241 -16.52 15.18 6.42
CA ALA A 241 -15.89 16.50 6.35
C ALA A 241 -15.60 17.11 7.73
N THR A 242 -16.34 16.70 8.76
CA THR A 242 -16.20 17.15 10.15
C THR A 242 -15.06 16.45 10.90
N LEU A 243 -14.50 15.36 10.35
CA LEU A 243 -13.46 14.58 11.02
C LEU A 243 -12.17 15.41 11.15
N PRO A 244 -11.69 15.69 12.37
CA PRO A 244 -10.64 16.70 12.58
C PRO A 244 -9.25 16.25 12.10
N ARG A 245 -9.02 14.93 11.98
CA ARG A 245 -7.73 14.35 11.59
C ARG A 245 -7.66 13.82 10.17
N LEU A 246 -8.80 13.77 9.46
CA LEU A 246 -8.87 13.22 8.12
C LEU A 246 -7.99 14.02 7.15
N ASN A 247 -6.95 13.37 6.63
CA ASN A 247 -5.97 14.00 5.75
C ASN A 247 -5.83 13.27 4.41
N SER A 248 -6.40 12.08 4.27
CA SER A 248 -6.44 11.34 3.01
C SER A 248 -7.80 10.70 2.80
N LEU A 249 -8.44 11.00 1.67
CA LEU A 249 -9.74 10.45 1.30
C LEU A 249 -9.71 10.05 -0.18
N ASN A 250 -9.72 8.74 -0.47
CA ASN A 250 -9.76 8.25 -1.85
C ASN A 250 -11.18 7.90 -2.26
N LEU A 251 -11.72 8.66 -3.23
CA LEU A 251 -13.10 8.53 -3.73
C LEU A 251 -13.17 8.05 -5.17
N TYR A 252 -12.06 7.61 -5.75
CA TYR A 252 -12.03 7.26 -7.15
C TYR A 252 -12.94 6.04 -7.44
N LYS A 253 -13.63 6.06 -8.58
CA LYS A 253 -14.66 5.05 -8.93
C LYS A 253 -15.77 4.90 -7.86
N THR A 254 -16.04 5.94 -7.07
CA THR A 254 -17.28 6.06 -6.27
C THR A 254 -18.38 6.78 -7.06
N GLN A 255 -19.57 6.86 -6.49
CA GLN A 255 -20.70 7.62 -7.03
C GLN A 255 -20.83 9.03 -6.41
N VAL A 256 -19.85 9.45 -5.60
CA VAL A 256 -19.82 10.78 -4.98
C VAL A 256 -19.70 11.84 -6.07
N THR A 257 -20.64 12.78 -6.10
CA THR A 257 -20.62 13.90 -7.07
C THR A 257 -20.53 15.26 -6.40
N ASP A 258 -21.09 15.39 -5.20
CA ASP A 258 -21.00 16.60 -4.37
C ASP A 258 -19.91 16.46 -3.32
N LEU A 259 -18.98 17.42 -3.30
CA LEU A 259 -17.94 17.55 -2.27
C LEU A 259 -17.97 18.94 -1.62
N SER A 260 -19.08 19.68 -1.73
CA SER A 260 -19.23 21.03 -1.16
C SER A 260 -18.89 21.10 0.33
N ALA A 261 -19.17 20.04 1.10
CA ALA A 261 -18.81 19.92 2.51
C ALA A 261 -17.28 19.99 2.77
N PHE A 262 -16.45 19.72 1.77
CA PHE A 262 -14.98 19.72 1.85
C PHE A 262 -14.32 21.00 1.31
N GLN A 263 -15.08 22.06 1.01
CA GLN A 263 -14.52 23.29 0.42
C GLN A 263 -13.37 23.89 1.25
N ASP A 264 -13.47 23.87 2.58
CA ASP A 264 -12.40 24.38 3.46
C ASP A 264 -11.33 23.33 3.82
N ARG A 265 -11.36 22.16 3.18
CA ARG A 265 -10.49 21.00 3.46
C ARG A 265 -9.57 20.67 2.28
N GLU A 266 -9.05 21.70 1.62
CA GLU A 266 -8.26 21.62 0.38
C GLU A 266 -6.94 20.83 0.50
N ASN A 267 -6.46 20.62 1.73
CA ASN A 267 -5.22 19.89 2.03
C ASN A 267 -5.39 18.37 2.11
N ILE A 268 -6.62 17.84 1.99
CA ILE A 268 -6.83 16.39 2.01
C ILE A 268 -6.24 15.77 0.75
N ILE A 269 -5.34 14.80 0.92
CA ILE A 269 -4.71 14.04 -0.15
C ILE A 269 -5.74 13.12 -0.80
N ASN A 270 -5.66 12.96 -2.13
CA ASN A 270 -6.52 12.10 -2.95
C ASN A 270 -8.00 12.53 -3.06
N ILE A 271 -8.36 13.72 -2.57
CA ILE A 271 -9.70 14.27 -2.79
C ILE A 271 -9.81 14.82 -4.22
N GLU A 272 -10.90 14.52 -4.92
CA GLU A 272 -11.08 15.02 -6.29
C GLU A 272 -11.28 16.54 -6.33
N ARG A 273 -10.18 17.29 -6.52
CA ARG A 273 -10.17 18.78 -6.55
C ARG A 273 -11.15 19.39 -7.56
N LYS A 274 -11.40 18.69 -8.67
CA LYS A 274 -12.36 19.12 -9.69
C LYS A 274 -13.79 19.16 -9.12
N LYS A 275 -14.18 18.20 -8.28
CA LYS A 275 -15.52 18.12 -7.69
C LYS A 275 -15.74 19.23 -6.64
N ILE A 276 -14.68 19.68 -5.98
CA ILE A 276 -14.70 20.88 -5.11
C ILE A 276 -14.46 22.21 -5.87
N SER A 277 -14.42 22.19 -7.21
CA SER A 277 -14.19 23.37 -8.05
C SER A 277 -12.89 24.14 -7.77
N ILE A 278 -11.90 23.51 -7.14
CA ILE A 278 -10.62 24.13 -6.84
C ILE A 278 -9.71 24.03 -8.06
N LYS A 279 -9.28 25.18 -8.56
CA LYS A 279 -8.12 25.28 -9.46
C LYS A 279 -6.90 25.51 -8.60
N LYS A 280 -5.90 24.64 -8.66
CA LYS A 280 -4.64 24.86 -7.94
C LYS A 280 -3.99 26.15 -8.46
N GLU A 281 -4.01 27.19 -7.64
CA GLU A 281 -3.24 28.40 -7.93
C GLU A 281 -1.75 28.07 -7.78
N GLY A 282 -0.94 28.41 -8.78
CA GLY A 282 0.51 28.21 -8.67
C GLY A 282 1.10 29.11 -7.58
N LYS A 283 2.26 28.75 -7.04
CA LYS A 283 2.91 29.44 -5.91
C LYS A 283 3.07 30.95 -6.11
N THR A 284 2.81 31.73 -5.08
CA THR A 284 3.15 33.15 -5.03
C THR A 284 4.66 33.37 -5.20
N SER A 285 5.06 34.60 -5.53
CA SER A 285 6.49 34.91 -5.70
C SER A 285 7.31 34.68 -4.41
N GLU A 286 6.69 34.83 -3.25
CA GLU A 286 7.36 34.61 -1.96
C GLU A 286 7.51 33.12 -1.63
N GLU A 287 6.47 32.31 -1.87
CA GLU A 287 6.56 30.86 -1.73
C GLU A 287 7.60 30.25 -2.67
N ILE A 288 7.71 30.76 -3.91
CA ILE A 288 8.76 30.34 -4.84
C ILE A 288 10.14 30.62 -4.26
N LYS A 289 10.38 31.80 -3.68
CA LYS A 289 11.69 32.11 -3.07
C LYS A 289 12.02 31.15 -1.93
N ILE A 290 11.05 30.87 -1.07
CA ILE A 290 11.20 29.93 0.05
C ILE A 290 11.53 28.52 -0.46
N SER A 291 10.78 28.01 -1.44
CA SER A 291 11.05 26.68 -2.01
C SER A 291 12.42 26.61 -2.70
N ILE A 292 12.84 27.68 -3.40
CA ILE A 292 14.18 27.76 -4.02
C ILE A 292 15.29 27.74 -2.95
N ALA A 293 15.14 28.47 -1.86
CA ALA A 293 16.11 28.45 -0.76
C ALA A 293 16.26 27.05 -0.15
N LYS A 294 15.13 26.37 0.11
CA LYS A 294 15.12 24.98 0.62
C LYS A 294 15.81 24.01 -0.33
N ILE A 295 15.55 24.12 -1.64
CA ILE A 295 16.19 23.26 -2.65
C ILE A 295 17.70 23.46 -2.65
N ARG A 296 18.20 24.72 -2.57
CA ARG A 296 19.65 24.98 -2.51
C ARG A 296 20.30 24.30 -1.32
N GLU A 297 19.74 24.49 -0.13
CA GLU A 297 20.25 23.91 1.11
C GLU A 297 20.35 22.37 1.00
N LYS A 298 19.34 21.74 0.39
CA LYS A 298 19.33 20.29 0.16
C LYS A 298 20.40 19.85 -0.85
N LEU A 299 20.58 20.58 -1.95
CA LEU A 299 21.61 20.29 -2.94
C LEU A 299 23.00 20.39 -2.30
N ASP A 300 23.25 21.44 -1.51
CA ASP A 300 24.51 21.64 -0.79
C ASP A 300 24.77 20.50 0.21
N ARG A 301 23.75 20.12 0.99
CA ARG A 301 23.82 19.00 1.94
C ARG A 301 24.12 17.66 1.25
N LEU A 302 23.60 17.46 0.05
CA LEU A 302 23.81 16.24 -0.74
C LEU A 302 25.10 16.30 -1.59
N GLY A 303 25.83 17.42 -1.58
CA GLY A 303 27.02 17.62 -2.41
C GLY A 303 26.73 17.63 -3.91
N ILE A 304 25.48 17.94 -4.30
CA ILE A 304 25.05 17.97 -5.71
C ILE A 304 25.36 19.33 -6.29
N ILE A 305 26.08 19.36 -7.42
CA ILE A 305 26.39 20.60 -8.13
C ILE A 305 25.53 20.66 -9.40
N PRO A 306 24.52 21.56 -9.46
CA PRO A 306 23.74 21.76 -10.67
C PRO A 306 24.56 22.31 -11.81
N ARG A 307 24.10 22.03 -13.04
CA ARG A 307 24.60 22.74 -14.22
C ARG A 307 24.27 24.24 -14.12
N PRO A 308 25.03 25.13 -14.77
CA PRO A 308 24.82 26.57 -14.67
C PRO A 308 23.36 26.97 -14.93
N ALA A 309 22.88 27.93 -14.15
CA ALA A 309 21.52 28.47 -14.32
C ALA A 309 21.35 29.14 -15.69
N LEU A 310 20.17 28.97 -16.27
CA LEU A 310 19.84 29.50 -17.58
C LEU A 310 19.47 30.99 -17.52
N ARG A 311 19.76 31.70 -18.61
CA ARG A 311 19.27 33.07 -18.80
C ARG A 311 17.82 33.01 -19.24
N ARG A 312 17.09 34.11 -19.00
CA ARG A 312 15.70 34.24 -19.50
C ARG A 312 15.61 34.09 -21.02
N SER A 313 16.63 34.54 -21.77
CA SER A 313 16.71 34.36 -23.22
C SER A 313 16.68 32.90 -23.65
N ASP A 314 17.36 32.03 -22.90
CA ASP A 314 17.47 30.60 -23.23
C ASP A 314 16.11 29.90 -23.03
N ILE A 315 15.40 30.29 -21.96
CA ILE A 315 14.04 29.84 -21.67
C ILE A 315 13.06 30.34 -22.73
N THR A 316 13.16 31.62 -23.11
CA THR A 316 12.34 32.19 -24.19
C THR A 316 12.56 31.44 -25.50
N ALA A 317 13.81 31.20 -25.90
CA ALA A 317 14.14 30.45 -27.12
C ALA A 317 13.58 29.03 -27.09
N PHE A 318 13.65 28.34 -25.95
CA PHE A 318 13.02 27.02 -25.80
C PHE A 318 11.50 27.09 -25.97
N GLN A 319 10.83 28.03 -25.31
CA GLN A 319 9.39 28.22 -25.37
C GLN A 319 8.90 28.61 -26.78
N GLU A 320 9.65 29.44 -27.50
CA GLU A 320 9.36 29.81 -28.89
C GLU A 320 9.52 28.61 -29.83
N ARG A 321 10.62 27.87 -29.70
CA ARG A 321 10.89 26.65 -30.49
C ARG A 321 9.81 25.59 -30.30
N THR A 322 9.33 25.41 -29.08
CA THR A 322 8.37 24.35 -28.72
C THR A 322 6.91 24.81 -28.78
N GLY A 323 6.66 26.12 -28.79
CA GLY A 323 5.33 26.70 -28.76
C GLY A 323 4.57 26.52 -27.44
N ILE A 324 5.27 26.21 -26.34
CA ILE A 324 4.69 26.08 -25.00
C ILE A 324 5.19 27.18 -24.06
N LYS A 325 4.44 27.43 -22.99
CA LYS A 325 4.89 28.27 -21.87
C LYS A 325 5.18 27.39 -20.67
N LEU A 326 6.39 27.41 -20.14
CA LEU A 326 6.77 26.65 -18.95
C LEU A 326 6.06 27.19 -17.69
N PRO A 327 5.75 26.33 -16.71
CA PRO A 327 5.28 26.75 -15.39
C PRO A 327 6.29 27.65 -14.67
N LYS A 328 5.80 28.63 -13.90
CA LYS A 328 6.64 29.65 -13.23
C LYS A 328 7.60 29.02 -12.22
N GLU A 329 7.17 27.96 -11.56
CA GLU A 329 7.93 27.15 -10.60
C GLU A 329 9.16 26.51 -11.26
N TYR A 330 8.98 25.92 -12.45
CA TYR A 330 10.07 25.32 -13.22
C TYR A 330 11.02 26.37 -13.82
N VAL A 331 10.48 27.49 -14.31
CA VAL A 331 11.28 28.65 -14.76
C VAL A 331 12.13 29.21 -13.62
N ALA A 332 11.58 29.30 -12.40
CA ALA A 332 12.32 29.75 -11.23
C ALA A 332 13.48 28.80 -10.91
N PHE A 333 13.25 27.48 -10.97
CA PHE A 333 14.30 26.49 -10.80
C PHE A 333 15.43 26.67 -11.82
N LEU A 334 15.11 26.73 -13.12
CA LEU A 334 16.10 26.84 -14.19
C LEU A 334 16.94 28.12 -14.10
N THR A 335 16.33 29.24 -13.69
CA THR A 335 17.01 30.54 -13.61
C THR A 335 17.73 30.80 -12.29
N LYS A 336 17.37 30.08 -11.23
CA LYS A 336 17.95 30.29 -9.89
C LYS A 336 18.84 29.12 -9.48
N ILE A 337 18.40 27.89 -9.63
CA ILE A 337 19.16 26.70 -9.22
C ILE A 337 20.14 26.29 -10.31
N GLY A 338 19.65 25.85 -11.47
CA GLY A 338 20.51 25.27 -12.50
C GLY A 338 19.76 24.54 -13.60
N ASP A 339 20.47 24.23 -14.69
CA ASP A 339 19.97 23.49 -15.85
C ASP A 339 20.05 21.97 -15.66
N GLY A 340 19.42 21.49 -14.58
CA GLY A 340 19.45 20.10 -14.17
C GLY A 340 20.77 19.66 -13.52
N PHE A 341 20.82 18.40 -13.10
CA PHE A 341 21.89 17.81 -12.31
C PHE A 341 21.83 16.28 -12.38
N GLU A 342 22.80 15.63 -11.76
CA GLU A 342 22.81 14.18 -11.56
C GLU A 342 22.93 13.90 -10.07
N VAL A 343 22.28 12.85 -9.59
CA VAL A 343 22.30 12.51 -8.16
C VAL A 343 22.23 11.00 -7.96
N GLN A 344 23.10 10.49 -7.10
CA GLN A 344 22.98 9.13 -6.57
C GLN A 344 22.12 9.17 -5.30
N LEU A 345 20.95 8.54 -5.33
CA LEU A 345 20.08 8.37 -4.17
C LEU A 345 19.88 6.88 -3.91
N LYS A 346 20.22 6.43 -2.69
CA LYS A 346 20.28 5.00 -2.35
C LYS A 346 21.17 4.26 -3.38
N SER A 347 20.69 3.15 -3.94
CA SER A 347 21.41 2.33 -4.92
C SER A 347 21.26 2.80 -6.37
N PHE A 348 20.55 3.90 -6.65
CA PHE A 348 20.22 4.33 -8.00
C PHE A 348 20.81 5.69 -8.37
N HIS A 349 21.26 5.81 -9.63
CA HIS A 349 21.74 7.05 -10.23
C HIS A 349 20.63 7.69 -11.04
N TYR A 350 20.25 8.91 -10.69
CA TYR A 350 19.19 9.67 -11.37
C TYR A 350 19.78 10.84 -12.14
N ILE A 351 19.25 11.05 -13.35
CA ILE A 351 19.65 12.14 -14.22
C ILE A 351 18.46 13.08 -14.39
N PHE A 352 18.63 14.31 -13.94
CA PHE A 352 17.73 15.41 -14.28
C PHE A 352 18.33 16.17 -15.47
N PRO A 353 17.78 16.00 -16.68
CA PRO A 353 18.43 16.47 -17.90
C PRO A 353 18.41 18.00 -18.00
N PRO A 354 19.38 18.60 -18.71
CA PRO A 354 19.30 20.01 -19.08
C PRO A 354 18.10 20.26 -20.00
N LEU A 355 17.53 21.46 -19.97
CA LEU A 355 16.29 21.84 -20.65
C LEU A 355 16.28 21.47 -22.14
N GLN A 356 17.42 21.61 -22.82
CA GLN A 356 17.52 21.28 -24.25
C GLN A 356 17.46 19.77 -24.55
N LYS A 357 17.73 18.93 -23.55
CA LYS A 357 17.73 17.46 -23.65
C LYS A 357 16.56 16.82 -22.90
N VAL A 358 15.69 17.60 -22.25
CA VAL A 358 14.48 17.10 -21.60
C VAL A 358 13.64 16.32 -22.63
N PRO A 359 13.35 15.03 -22.39
CA PRO A 359 12.53 14.24 -23.31
C PRO A 359 11.08 14.75 -23.37
N PHE A 360 10.54 14.88 -24.58
CA PHE A 360 9.13 15.14 -24.84
C PHE A 360 8.75 14.70 -26.26
N ASP A 361 7.46 14.56 -26.53
CA ASP A 361 6.94 14.28 -27.87
C ASP A 361 6.71 15.59 -28.65
N PRO A 362 7.47 15.86 -29.73
CA PRO A 362 7.37 17.12 -30.47
C PRO A 362 6.00 17.38 -31.13
N GLU A 363 5.29 16.32 -31.50
CA GLU A 363 3.98 16.43 -32.15
C GLU A 363 2.85 16.61 -31.14
N ARG A 364 3.09 16.23 -29.88
CA ARG A 364 2.08 16.21 -28.82
C ARG A 364 2.31 17.21 -27.70
N ILE A 365 3.46 17.86 -27.62
CA ILE A 365 3.77 18.84 -26.56
C ILE A 365 2.79 20.02 -26.50
N LYS A 366 2.16 20.36 -27.63
CA LYS A 366 1.11 21.39 -27.69
C LYS A 366 -0.30 20.85 -27.47
N LYS A 367 -0.51 19.54 -27.54
CA LYS A 367 -1.82 18.92 -27.28
C LYS A 367 -2.11 19.00 -25.79
N ARG A 368 -3.37 19.23 -25.44
CA ARG A 368 -3.79 19.37 -24.04
C ARG A 368 -3.68 18.02 -23.33
N PHE A 369 -3.05 18.01 -22.18
CA PHE A 369 -3.24 16.98 -21.16
C PHE A 369 -4.62 17.14 -20.53
N THR A 370 -5.47 16.13 -20.72
CA THR A 370 -6.89 16.16 -20.36
C THR A 370 -7.17 15.61 -18.97
N HIS A 371 -6.27 14.80 -18.41
CA HIS A 371 -6.48 14.15 -17.11
C HIS A 371 -6.31 15.13 -15.94
N ARG A 372 -7.06 14.88 -14.89
CA ARG A 372 -7.07 15.63 -13.61
C ARG A 372 -7.07 14.72 -12.40
N GLU A 373 -7.11 13.42 -12.63
CA GLU A 373 -7.23 12.37 -11.63
C GLU A 373 -6.43 11.15 -12.09
N ILE A 374 -6.26 10.21 -11.16
CA ILE A 374 -5.64 8.92 -11.41
C ILE A 374 -6.34 8.23 -12.58
N TRP A 375 -5.58 7.65 -13.49
CA TRP A 375 -6.13 6.76 -14.50
C TRP A 375 -5.26 5.52 -14.59
N LEU A 376 -5.77 4.41 -14.03
CA LEU A 376 -5.20 3.08 -14.17
C LEU A 376 -5.93 2.40 -15.33
N TRP A 377 -5.26 2.27 -16.47
CA TRP A 377 -5.91 1.75 -17.68
C TRP A 377 -6.05 0.24 -17.68
N ASP A 378 -5.27 -0.49 -16.87
CA ASP A 378 -5.46 -1.93 -16.69
C ASP A 378 -6.85 -2.26 -16.11
N ASP A 379 -7.45 -1.32 -15.38
CA ASP A 379 -8.79 -1.42 -14.81
C ASP A 379 -9.87 -0.70 -15.65
N ASP A 380 -9.58 -0.31 -16.90
CA ASP A 380 -10.50 0.42 -17.78
C ASP A 380 -10.70 -0.31 -19.10
N GLU A 381 -11.84 -1.00 -19.24
CA GLU A 381 -12.22 -1.72 -20.47
C GLU A 381 -12.32 -0.81 -21.71
N ASN A 382 -12.39 0.52 -21.52
CA ASN A 382 -12.42 1.50 -22.60
C ASN A 382 -11.04 2.13 -22.88
N ALA A 383 -9.97 1.63 -22.28
CA ALA A 383 -8.61 2.09 -22.53
C ALA A 383 -8.14 1.67 -23.92
N THR A 384 -8.24 2.59 -24.87
CA THR A 384 -7.67 2.40 -26.21
C THR A 384 -6.23 2.88 -26.26
N GLU A 385 -5.42 2.32 -27.16
CA GLU A 385 -4.04 2.78 -27.41
C GLU A 385 -3.97 4.29 -27.64
N GLN A 386 -4.95 4.87 -28.35
CA GLN A 386 -5.01 6.31 -28.57
C GLN A 386 -5.23 7.12 -27.30
N LYS A 387 -6.04 6.63 -26.35
CA LYS A 387 -6.24 7.27 -25.05
C LYS A 387 -4.99 7.13 -24.18
N ILE A 388 -4.37 5.95 -24.15
CA ILE A 388 -3.11 5.73 -23.41
C ILE A 388 -2.01 6.64 -23.97
N LEU A 389 -1.90 6.75 -25.29
CA LEU A 389 -0.94 7.63 -25.95
C LEU A 389 -1.22 9.12 -25.66
N SER A 390 -2.49 9.54 -25.59
CA SER A 390 -2.83 10.92 -25.24
C SER A 390 -2.50 11.21 -23.77
N ALA A 391 -2.74 10.27 -22.87
CA ALA A 391 -2.44 10.38 -21.45
C ALA A 391 -0.94 10.36 -21.12
N THR A 392 -0.13 9.67 -21.91
CA THR A 392 1.31 9.50 -21.63
C THR A 392 2.20 10.49 -22.38
N LYS A 393 1.71 11.13 -23.44
CA LYS A 393 2.54 12.00 -24.30
C LYS A 393 2.03 13.43 -24.50
N ASN A 394 0.72 13.70 -24.34
CA ASN A 394 0.22 15.05 -24.61
C ASN A 394 0.64 16.06 -23.54
N GLY A 395 1.35 17.10 -23.95
CA GLY A 395 1.55 18.29 -23.13
C GLY A 395 2.46 18.08 -21.91
N GLN A 396 3.49 17.23 -22.01
CA GLN A 396 4.33 16.84 -20.87
C GLN A 396 5.82 16.89 -21.20
N LEU A 397 6.62 17.19 -20.18
CA LEU A 397 8.08 17.09 -20.19
C LEU A 397 8.50 15.98 -19.21
N GLU A 398 9.38 15.09 -19.63
CA GLU A 398 9.92 14.05 -18.75
C GLU A 398 11.04 14.60 -17.87
N LEU A 399 10.79 14.64 -16.56
CA LEU A 399 11.70 15.24 -15.59
C LEU A 399 12.82 14.27 -15.18
N VAL A 400 12.44 13.02 -14.92
CA VAL A 400 13.36 11.96 -14.50
C VAL A 400 12.72 10.61 -14.85
N ASP A 401 13.55 9.72 -15.37
CA ASP A 401 13.24 8.30 -15.55
C ASP A 401 13.76 7.54 -14.32
N CYS A 402 12.89 6.75 -13.70
CA CYS A 402 13.21 5.96 -12.51
C CYS A 402 13.56 4.51 -12.82
N GLY A 403 13.49 4.09 -14.09
CA GLY A 403 13.63 2.70 -14.51
C GLY A 403 12.31 1.92 -14.39
N CYS A 404 12.29 0.71 -14.96
CA CYS A 404 11.12 -0.19 -14.95
C CYS A 404 9.82 0.45 -15.48
N GLY A 405 9.94 1.36 -16.45
CA GLY A 405 8.78 2.04 -17.05
C GLY A 405 8.17 3.14 -16.19
N GLU A 406 8.73 3.45 -15.01
CA GLU A 406 8.28 4.54 -14.15
C GLU A 406 9.03 5.85 -14.45
N SER A 407 8.29 6.93 -14.69
CA SER A 407 8.87 8.27 -14.93
C SER A 407 8.02 9.36 -14.30
N TYR A 408 8.66 10.45 -13.87
CA TYR A 408 7.95 11.65 -13.44
C TYR A 408 7.92 12.69 -14.55
N ARG A 409 6.75 13.26 -14.80
CA ARG A 409 6.52 14.19 -15.91
C ARG A 409 5.88 15.47 -15.43
N LEU A 410 6.38 16.61 -15.91
CA LEU A 410 5.80 17.92 -15.69
C LEU A 410 4.77 18.22 -16.77
N ILE A 411 3.54 18.55 -16.36
CA ILE A 411 2.50 18.95 -17.31
C ILE A 411 2.70 20.42 -17.70
N VAL A 412 2.79 20.69 -19.01
CA VAL A 412 3.06 22.01 -19.57
C VAL A 412 1.94 22.55 -20.45
N CYS A 413 1.03 21.68 -20.91
CA CYS A 413 -0.16 22.06 -21.67
C CYS A 413 -1.38 21.28 -21.17
N GLY A 414 -2.46 21.96 -20.82
CA GLY A 414 -3.64 21.37 -20.18
C GLY A 414 -4.05 22.18 -18.96
N GLY A 415 -5.03 21.74 -18.20
CA GLY A 415 -5.42 22.41 -16.96
C GLY A 415 -4.79 21.81 -15.70
N ALA A 416 -3.97 20.76 -15.83
CA ALA A 416 -3.05 20.26 -14.79
C ALA A 416 -1.66 20.92 -14.95
N LYS A 417 -1.57 22.01 -15.72
CA LYS A 417 -0.31 22.65 -16.05
C LYS A 417 0.41 23.11 -14.78
N GLY A 418 1.67 22.71 -14.62
CA GLY A 418 2.50 23.00 -13.44
C GLY A 418 2.61 21.83 -12.48
N GLU A 419 1.72 20.84 -12.60
CA GLU A 419 1.72 19.65 -11.76
C GLU A 419 2.72 18.61 -12.26
N VAL A 420 3.27 17.84 -11.33
CA VAL A 420 4.08 16.65 -11.61
C VAL A 420 3.23 15.40 -11.47
N TRP A 421 3.36 14.51 -12.45
CA TRP A 421 2.62 13.26 -12.56
C TRP A 421 3.60 12.09 -12.64
N SER A 422 3.27 11.00 -11.94
CA SER A 422 3.92 9.71 -12.06
C SER A 422 3.29 8.94 -13.21
N MET A 423 4.11 8.47 -14.13
CA MET A 423 3.70 7.61 -15.23
C MET A 423 4.32 6.24 -15.04
N ALA A 424 3.49 5.20 -15.10
CA ALA A 424 3.89 3.80 -15.03
C ALA A 424 3.29 3.02 -16.21
N GLU A 425 3.62 1.74 -16.31
CA GLU A 425 3.13 0.86 -17.39
C GLU A 425 1.62 0.64 -17.36
N ASN A 426 1.00 0.77 -16.19
CA ASN A 426 -0.42 0.49 -15.95
C ASN A 426 -1.28 1.74 -15.67
N GLY A 427 -0.67 2.93 -15.59
CA GLY A 427 -1.42 4.12 -15.22
C GLY A 427 -0.64 5.43 -15.21
N ILE A 428 -1.42 6.52 -15.13
CA ILE A 428 -0.94 7.86 -14.79
C ILE A 428 -1.55 8.30 -13.46
N ILE A 429 -0.75 8.90 -12.60
CA ILE A 429 -1.14 9.30 -11.24
C ILE A 429 -0.57 10.69 -10.95
N PRO A 430 -1.37 11.68 -10.51
CA PRO A 430 -0.81 12.94 -10.04
C PRO A 430 0.05 12.70 -8.79
N TYR A 431 1.28 13.21 -8.75
CA TYR A 431 2.13 13.06 -7.56
C TYR A 431 1.55 13.91 -6.43
N ASN A 432 1.25 13.29 -5.28
CA ASN A 432 0.65 13.95 -4.12
C ASN A 432 -0.48 14.92 -4.52
N ASP A 433 -1.46 14.42 -5.29
CA ASP A 433 -2.65 15.18 -5.69
C ASP A 433 -2.32 16.50 -6.44
N GLY A 434 -1.42 16.39 -7.42
CA GLY A 434 -1.10 17.48 -8.35
C GLY A 434 -0.08 18.45 -7.77
N THR A 435 0.91 17.94 -7.03
CA THR A 435 2.02 18.73 -6.48
C THR A 435 2.77 19.48 -7.59
N ASP A 436 3.13 20.74 -7.33
CA ASP A 436 3.87 21.52 -8.31
C ASP A 436 5.35 21.11 -8.38
N PHE A 437 6.03 21.56 -9.44
CA PHE A 437 7.42 21.21 -9.68
C PHE A 437 8.37 21.43 -8.50
N LEU A 438 8.27 22.57 -7.77
CA LEU A 438 9.24 22.91 -6.73
C LEU A 438 9.04 22.07 -5.46
N ASP A 439 7.79 21.77 -5.12
CA ASP A 439 7.49 20.89 -4.00
C ASP A 439 7.84 19.43 -4.32
N TRP A 440 7.53 18.98 -5.54
CA TRP A 440 7.99 17.67 -6.01
C TRP A 440 9.51 17.54 -6.00
N MET A 441 10.25 18.56 -6.45
CA MET A 441 11.71 18.57 -6.43
C MET A 441 12.26 18.49 -5.00
N ASN A 442 11.60 19.15 -4.05
CA ASN A 442 11.96 19.05 -2.64
C ASN A 442 11.79 17.63 -2.10
N ASP A 443 10.68 16.97 -2.40
CA ASP A 443 10.42 15.58 -1.98
C ASP A 443 11.34 14.59 -2.70
N PHE A 444 11.70 14.85 -3.95
CA PHE A 444 12.65 14.05 -4.72
C PHE A 444 14.03 14.06 -4.05
N LEU A 445 14.54 15.23 -3.68
CA LEU A 445 15.82 15.37 -2.97
C LEU A 445 15.80 14.79 -1.54
N ASP A 446 14.62 14.64 -0.93
CA ASP A 446 14.47 13.92 0.36
C ASP A 446 14.37 12.39 0.17
N GLY A 447 14.38 11.89 -1.07
CA GLY A 447 14.27 10.47 -1.38
C GLY A 447 12.85 9.89 -1.16
N LYS A 448 11.84 10.73 -0.92
CA LYS A 448 10.44 10.30 -0.70
C LYS A 448 9.77 9.79 -1.97
N VAL A 449 10.26 10.23 -3.12
CA VAL A 449 9.73 9.93 -4.46
C VAL A 449 10.22 8.56 -4.97
N ILE A 450 11.29 8.03 -4.36
CA ILE A 450 11.99 6.82 -4.82
C ILE A 450 11.53 5.63 -3.96
N LYS A 451 10.73 4.74 -4.56
CA LYS A 451 10.30 3.47 -3.95
C LYS A 451 11.53 2.65 -3.57
N SER A 452 11.47 2.04 -2.38
CA SER A 452 12.53 1.23 -1.77
C SER A 452 12.80 -0.06 -2.52
#